data_AF-A0A0C9VQR9-F1
#
_entry.id   AF-A0A0C9VQR9-F1
#
_cell.length_a   1.000
_cell.length_b   1.000
_cell.length_c   1.000
_cell.angle_alpha   90.00
_cell.angle_beta   90.00
_cell.angle_gamma   90.00
#
_symmetry.space_group_name_H-M   'P 1'
#
loop_
_entity.id
_entity.type
_entity.pdbx_description
1 polymer ?
#
loop_
_entity_poly.entity_id
_entity_poly.type
_entity_poly.pdbx_seq_one_letter_code
_entity_poly.pdbx_strand_id
1 'polypeptide(L)'
;MSKPSAGTYIIYLRVLSPSGAKLALTRKSSDNTVILDPLTGDDSQKWSIKDFNTTTQSISPSNDANKQIGGGNGGLSVLPSSDYVFQFRTSDSGYT
;
A
#
# COMPACT_ATOMS: atom_id res chain seq x y z
N MET A 1 -12.61 -14.79 6.67
CA MET A 1 -11.53 -13.82 6.37
C MET A 1 -11.52 -13.57 4.88
N SER A 2 -11.68 -12.32 4.45
CA SER A 2 -11.63 -11.90 3.04
C SER A 2 -10.52 -10.88 2.81
N LYS A 3 -9.86 -10.97 1.65
CA LYS A 3 -9.00 -9.93 1.08
C LYS A 3 -9.86 -8.88 0.37
N PRO A 4 -9.42 -7.62 0.22
CA PRO A 4 -10.16 -6.63 -0.57
C PRO A 4 -10.27 -7.06 -2.04
N SER A 5 -11.30 -6.59 -2.75
CA SER A 5 -11.38 -6.77 -4.20
C SER A 5 -10.22 -6.07 -4.91
N ALA A 6 -9.83 -6.54 -6.09
CA ALA A 6 -8.87 -5.79 -6.90
C ALA A 6 -9.41 -4.39 -7.24
N GLY A 7 -8.55 -3.37 -7.27
CA GLY A 7 -8.95 -1.99 -7.50
C GLY A 7 -7.93 -0.97 -7.02
N THR A 8 -8.28 0.31 -7.13
CA THR A 8 -7.46 1.42 -6.63
C THR A 8 -7.92 1.83 -5.24
N TYR A 9 -6.96 1.91 -4.31
CA TYR A 9 -7.20 2.19 -2.91
C TYR A 9 -6.23 3.24 -2.38
N ILE A 10 -6.64 3.87 -1.29
CA ILE A 10 -5.72 4.53 -0.37
C ILE A 10 -5.60 3.62 0.85
N ILE A 11 -4.38 3.33 1.27
CA ILE A 11 -4.09 2.53 2.47
C ILE A 11 -3.63 3.50 3.55
N TYR A 12 -4.24 3.47 4.74
CA TYR A 12 -3.86 4.35 5.84
C TYR A 12 -3.88 3.62 7.18
N LEU A 13 -3.09 4.11 8.14
CA LEU A 13 -3.06 3.57 9.49
C LEU A 13 -4.40 3.75 10.19
N ARG A 14 -4.79 2.73 10.96
CA ARG A 14 -5.95 2.82 11.85
C ARG A 14 -5.79 3.92 12.91
N VAL A 15 -4.55 4.13 13.37
CA VAL A 15 -4.21 5.14 14.38
C VAL A 15 -3.88 6.45 13.69
N LEU A 16 -4.42 7.55 14.22
CA LEU A 16 -4.16 8.90 13.74
C LEU A 16 -2.78 9.39 14.18
N SER A 17 -2.27 10.42 13.50
CA SER A 17 -1.13 11.18 14.00
C SER A 17 -1.45 11.87 15.35
N PRO A 18 -0.44 12.38 16.08
CA PRO A 18 -0.68 13.18 17.29
C PRO A 18 -1.56 14.42 17.07
N SER A 19 -1.57 14.96 15.85
CA SER A 19 -2.43 16.08 15.44
C SER A 19 -3.82 15.66 14.94
N GLY A 20 -4.14 14.37 14.96
CA GLY A 20 -5.44 13.84 14.54
C GLY A 20 -5.58 13.57 13.03
N ALA A 21 -4.50 13.62 12.26
CA ALA A 21 -4.54 13.32 10.83
C ALA A 21 -4.49 11.82 10.55
N LYS A 22 -5.20 11.35 9.51
CA LYS A 22 -5.00 10.00 8.97
C LYS A 22 -3.62 9.92 8.30
N LEU A 23 -2.87 8.88 8.59
CA LEU A 23 -1.54 8.65 8.01
C LEU A 23 -1.64 7.63 6.88
N ALA A 24 -1.48 8.07 5.65
CA ALA A 24 -1.60 7.27 4.44
C ALA A 24 -0.24 6.77 3.94
N LEU A 25 -0.25 5.55 3.42
CA LEU A 25 0.88 4.94 2.74
C LEU A 25 1.21 5.77 1.49
N THR A 26 2.42 6.34 1.44
CA THR A 26 2.81 7.35 0.46
C THR A 26 4.13 6.98 -0.19
N ARG A 27 4.19 6.98 -1.53
CA ARG A 27 5.44 6.79 -2.27
C ARG A 27 6.23 8.09 -2.33
N LYS A 28 7.46 8.07 -1.83
CA LYS A 28 8.39 9.19 -1.96
C LYS A 28 9.02 9.20 -3.35
N SER A 29 8.95 10.34 -4.05
CA SER A 29 9.44 10.46 -5.43
C SER A 29 10.96 10.42 -5.55
N SER A 30 11.70 10.85 -4.51
CA SER A 30 13.15 10.98 -4.55
C SER A 30 13.90 9.64 -4.60
N ASP A 31 13.39 8.63 -3.88
CA ASP A 31 14.11 7.37 -3.62
C ASP A 31 13.20 6.13 -3.70
N ASN A 32 11.91 6.32 -4.06
CA ASN A 32 10.89 5.27 -4.13
C ASN A 32 10.61 4.55 -2.81
N THR A 33 11.06 5.07 -1.67
CA THR A 33 10.66 4.54 -0.36
C THR A 33 9.16 4.77 -0.13
N VAL A 34 8.56 3.90 0.67
CA VAL A 34 7.16 4.00 1.09
C VAL A 34 7.12 4.43 2.54
N ILE A 35 6.51 5.60 2.78
CA ILE A 35 6.41 6.23 4.09
C ILE A 35 4.95 6.44 4.48
N LEU A 36 4.73 7.01 5.66
CA LEU A 36 3.42 7.41 6.15
C LEU A 36 3.37 8.93 6.25
N ASP A 37 2.50 9.55 5.46
CA ASP A 37 2.26 10.99 5.45
C ASP A 37 0.79 11.30 5.70
N PRO A 38 0.44 12.53 6.14
CA PRO A 38 -0.95 12.95 6.22
C PRO A 38 -1.71 12.67 4.92
N LEU A 39 -2.93 12.15 5.04
CA LEU A 39 -3.80 11.87 3.90
C LEU A 39 -4.12 13.15 3.13
N THR A 40 -3.68 13.22 1.87
CA THR A 40 -3.99 14.29 0.91
C THR A 40 -4.85 13.78 -0.25
N GLY A 41 -4.76 12.48 -0.57
CA GLY A 41 -5.45 11.88 -1.71
C GLY A 41 -4.71 12.05 -3.05
N ASP A 42 -3.45 12.49 -3.00
CA ASP A 42 -2.60 12.64 -4.18
C ASP A 42 -2.24 11.29 -4.81
N ASP A 43 -1.74 11.32 -6.05
CA ASP A 43 -1.40 10.10 -6.79
C ASP A 43 -0.30 9.26 -6.11
N SER A 44 0.56 9.89 -5.30
CA SER A 44 1.56 9.20 -4.47
C SER A 44 0.95 8.33 -3.36
N GLN A 45 -0.33 8.52 -3.03
CA GLN A 45 -1.08 7.79 -2.00
C GLN A 45 -2.09 6.79 -2.58
N LYS A 46 -2.21 6.73 -3.91
CA LYS A 46 -3.13 5.83 -4.61
C LYS A 46 -2.40 4.57 -5.06
N TRP A 47 -2.90 3.43 -4.63
CA TRP A 47 -2.31 2.12 -4.85
C TRP A 47 -3.29 1.21 -5.59
N SER A 48 -2.84 0.58 -6.66
CA SER A 48 -3.53 -0.53 -7.31
C SER A 48 -3.26 -1.82 -6.54
N ILE A 49 -4.31 -2.44 -6.00
CA ILE A 49 -4.26 -3.78 -5.41
C ILE A 49 -4.78 -4.77 -6.45
N LYS A 50 -4.01 -5.83 -6.73
CA LYS A 50 -4.37 -6.88 -7.70
C LYS A 50 -4.21 -8.26 -7.10
N ASP A 51 -5.07 -9.18 -7.52
CA ASP A 51 -4.97 -10.58 -7.13
C ASP A 51 -3.75 -11.22 -7.76
N PHE A 52 -2.93 -11.86 -6.93
CA PHE A 52 -1.83 -12.71 -7.40
C PHE A 52 -2.26 -14.18 -7.40
N ASN A 53 -2.91 -14.61 -6.31
CA ASN A 53 -3.56 -15.90 -6.21
C ASN A 53 -4.78 -15.81 -5.27
N THR A 54 -5.28 -16.96 -4.81
CA THR A 54 -6.46 -17.03 -3.92
C THR A 54 -6.25 -16.38 -2.55
N THR A 55 -5.01 -16.23 -2.08
CA THR A 55 -4.67 -15.77 -0.73
C THR A 55 -3.77 -14.53 -0.68
N THR A 56 -3.06 -14.19 -1.75
CA THR A 56 -2.13 -13.06 -1.79
C THR A 56 -2.44 -12.08 -2.93
N GLN A 57 -2.03 -10.82 -2.72
CA GLN A 57 -2.23 -9.71 -3.65
C GLN A 57 -0.94 -8.91 -3.78
N SER A 58 -0.74 -8.28 -4.93
CA SER A 58 0.32 -7.29 -5.12
C SER A 58 -0.22 -5.87 -4.87
N ILE A 59 0.68 -4.96 -4.51
CA ILE A 59 0.38 -3.54 -4.33
C ILE A 59 1.30 -2.75 -5.26
N SER A 60 0.73 -1.98 -6.19
CA SER A 60 1.47 -1.16 -7.15
C SER A 60 1.04 0.30 -7.04
N PRO A 61 1.89 1.29 -7.37
CA PRO A 61 1.41 2.66 -7.59
C PRO A 61 0.29 2.66 -8.63
N SER A 62 -0.79 3.41 -8.38
CA SER A 62 -1.96 3.43 -9.27
C SER A 62 -1.65 3.89 -10.70
N ASN A 63 -0.60 4.71 -10.86
CA ASN A 63 -0.14 5.27 -12.13
C ASN A 63 1.06 4.52 -12.75
N ASP A 64 1.54 3.44 -12.13
CA ASP A 64 2.73 2.72 -12.61
C ASP A 64 2.63 1.22 -12.27
N ALA A 65 1.96 0.47 -13.15
CA ALA A 65 1.75 -0.98 -12.99
C ALA A 65 3.02 -1.82 -13.20
N ASN A 66 4.11 -1.23 -13.70
CA ASN A 66 5.40 -1.89 -13.88
C ASN A 66 6.25 -1.88 -12.61
N LYS A 67 5.68 -1.40 -11.50
CA LYS A 67 6.31 -1.40 -10.19
C LYS A 67 5.39 -1.99 -9.12
N GLN A 68 5.98 -2.46 -8.04
CA GLN A 68 5.29 -3.02 -6.89
C GLN A 68 5.96 -2.57 -5.60
N ILE A 69 5.20 -2.52 -4.51
CA ILE A 69 5.79 -2.46 -3.18
C ILE A 69 6.45 -3.81 -2.90
N GLY A 70 7.71 -3.78 -2.48
CA GLY A 70 8.43 -4.93 -1.94
C GLY A 70 9.09 -4.59 -0.61
N GLY A 71 9.47 -5.62 0.15
CA GLY A 71 10.29 -5.47 1.35
C GLY A 71 11.77 -5.34 0.98
N GLY A 72 12.40 -4.24 1.38
CA GLY A 72 13.83 -3.99 1.25
C GLY A 72 14.53 -3.85 2.59
N ASN A 73 15.86 -3.73 2.57
CA ASN A 73 16.65 -3.51 3.78
C ASN A 73 16.35 -2.11 4.34
N GLY A 74 15.51 -2.02 5.38
CA GLY A 74 15.08 -0.76 6.00
C GLY A 74 13.59 -0.40 5.84
N GLY A 75 12.78 -1.22 5.17
CA GLY A 75 11.33 -1.00 5.09
C GLY A 75 10.70 -1.36 3.74
N LEU A 76 9.57 -0.73 3.45
CA LEU A 76 8.85 -0.87 2.18
C LEU A 76 9.39 0.11 1.14
N SER A 77 9.58 -0.38 -0.09
CA SER A 77 10.01 0.42 -1.23
C SER A 77 9.28 -0.01 -2.50
N VAL A 78 9.14 0.91 -3.45
CA VAL A 78 8.59 0.64 -4.78
C VAL A 78 9.72 0.18 -5.71
N LEU A 79 9.64 -1.08 -6.13
CA LEU A 79 10.64 -1.79 -6.93
C LEU A 79 10.05 -2.13 -8.32
N PRO A 80 10.89 -2.44 -9.33
CA PRO A 80 10.40 -3.06 -10.57
C PRO A 80 9.52 -4.27 -10.26
N SER A 81 8.43 -4.44 -11.01
CA SER A 81 7.49 -5.54 -10.81
C SER A 81 8.19 -6.90 -10.86
N SER A 82 7.83 -7.74 -9.89
CA SER A 82 8.20 -9.14 -9.77
C SER A 82 7.02 -9.85 -9.09
N ASP A 83 7.28 -10.80 -8.20
CA ASP A 83 6.27 -11.50 -7.42
C ASP A 83 6.23 -11.02 -5.96
N TYR A 84 6.35 -9.70 -5.75
CA TYR A 84 6.20 -9.12 -4.41
C TYR A 84 4.73 -9.09 -4.02
N VAL A 85 4.37 -9.87 -3.00
CA VAL A 85 2.98 -10.10 -2.61
C VAL A 85 2.77 -9.98 -1.10
N PHE A 86 1.55 -9.57 -0.75
CA PHE A 86 1.09 -9.40 0.63
C PHE A 86 -0.18 -10.22 0.85
N GLN A 87 -0.36 -10.69 2.07
CA GLN A 87 -1.62 -11.29 2.49
C GLN A 87 -2.43 -10.27 3.28
N PHE A 88 -3.54 -9.79 2.70
CA PHE A 88 -4.51 -8.98 3.42
C PHE A 88 -5.45 -9.87 4.23
N ARG A 89 -5.60 -9.57 5.51
CA ARG A 89 -6.55 -10.23 6.41
C ARG A 89 -7.50 -9.20 6.99
N THR A 90 -8.80 -9.38 6.76
CA THR A 90 -9.83 -8.59 7.43
C THR A 90 -10.19 -9.18 8.79
N SER A 91 -10.48 -8.30 9.74
CA SER A 91 -11.07 -8.60 11.05
C SER A 91 -12.14 -7.54 11.35
N ASP A 92 -12.89 -7.72 12.45
CA ASP A 92 -13.86 -6.71 12.94
C ASP A 92 -13.17 -5.38 13.30
N SER A 93 -11.85 -5.42 13.52
CA SER A 93 -11.06 -4.26 13.84
C SER A 93 -10.48 -3.54 12.60
N GLY A 94 -10.51 -4.18 11.43
CA GLY A 94 -9.94 -3.67 10.17
C GLY A 94 -8.97 -4.64 9.51
N TYR A 95 -8.16 -4.13 8.57
CA TYR A 95 -7.20 -4.92 7.80
C TYR A 95 -5.80 -4.99 8.43
N THR A 96 -5.10 -6.10 8.18
CA THR A 96 -3.66 -6.32 8.40
C THR A 96 -3.02 -6.99 7.21
#